data_AF-A0A660MX07-F1
#
_entry.id   AF-A0A660MX07-F1
#
_cell.length_a   1.000
_cell.length_b   1.000
_cell.length_c   1.000
_cell.angle_alpha   90.00
_cell.angle_beta   90.00
_cell.angle_gamma   90.00
#
_symmetry.space_group_name_H-M   'P 1'
#
loop_
_entity.id
_entity.type
_entity.pdbx_description
1 polymer ?
#
loop_
_entity_poly.entity_id
_entity_poly.type
_entity_poly.pdbx_seq_one_letter_code
_entity_poly.pdbx_strand_id
1 'polypeptide(L)'
;MKSLLTQKKHKARGNQFFSQLKSHPWVSSFLESKEMQLIAFFCFLFFVIILRLFQLQVIEYDEYNALLSKQHYRESLLKPERGNIYALDKGGHPVKLTENITLYDLAVDPRELEGIISGSNIPMKTRFIEIITPVLYKHLCEVNGMSPVNSTDCVKNVELFAGVSLLPKKPELFYFGSGSESPEYQSFNFEDYEKNFEKVVAQFSKEKALELIKNKLDQKIKIGIKTQNYLGYFTEPKFLEELAAKQLPYVHIIADHYVYLEPSTMIDPGLAQATIEALLKKWKYPIGSQFDTLFKPQEWKYIKIISGLSPALAQEIRELKVKHKGELLKIERKTQKKEPGTESTKKEKLVATPVLYGLVLEPYT
;
A
#
# COMPACT_ATOMS: atom_id res chain seq x y z
N MET A 1 -23.26 -76.39 53.36
CA MET A 1 -23.02 -76.09 51.93
C MET A 1 -23.41 -74.64 51.69
N LYS A 2 -22.59 -73.92 50.92
CA LYS A 2 -22.47 -72.46 50.80
C LYS A 2 -23.77 -71.72 50.44
N SER A 3 -23.97 -70.52 50.99
CA SER A 3 -24.26 -69.29 50.23
C SER A 3 -24.57 -68.11 51.17
N LEU A 4 -23.66 -67.16 51.30
CA LEU A 4 -23.98 -65.79 51.71
C LEU A 4 -23.14 -64.86 50.83
N LEU A 5 -23.81 -64.30 49.82
CA LEU A 5 -23.30 -63.27 48.94
C LEU A 5 -23.12 -61.97 49.74
N THR A 6 -21.88 -61.50 49.81
CA THR A 6 -21.50 -60.19 50.32
C THR A 6 -21.70 -59.13 49.23
N GLN A 7 -22.56 -58.14 49.50
CA GLN A 7 -22.69 -56.95 48.66
C GLN A 7 -22.11 -55.74 49.43
N LYS A 8 -20.92 -55.26 49.01
CA LYS A 8 -20.30 -54.02 49.50
C LYS A 8 -21.00 -52.81 48.87
N LYS A 9 -21.65 -51.96 49.67
CA LYS A 9 -22.10 -50.61 49.26
C LYS A 9 -21.00 -49.58 49.55
N HIS A 10 -20.49 -48.94 48.50
CA HIS A 10 -19.63 -47.76 48.62
C HIS A 10 -20.45 -46.54 49.04
N LYS A 11 -19.99 -45.82 50.08
CA LYS A 11 -20.61 -44.60 50.62
C LYS A 11 -19.96 -43.37 49.98
N ALA A 12 -20.72 -42.59 49.20
CA ALA A 12 -20.25 -41.40 48.50
C ALA A 12 -20.00 -40.23 49.48
N ARG A 13 -18.78 -39.68 49.49
CA ARG A 13 -18.39 -38.45 50.21
C ARG A 13 -18.69 -37.19 49.36
N GLY A 14 -19.95 -36.94 49.05
CA GLY A 14 -20.35 -35.84 48.15
C GLY A 14 -20.93 -34.59 48.81
N ASN A 15 -21.39 -34.63 50.07
CA ASN A 15 -22.34 -33.61 50.58
C ASN A 15 -21.97 -32.96 51.92
N GLN A 16 -20.68 -32.90 52.31
CA GLN A 16 -20.32 -32.23 53.58
C GLN A 16 -20.36 -30.70 53.51
N PHE A 17 -20.15 -30.10 52.33
CA PHE A 17 -20.12 -28.64 52.18
C PHE A 17 -21.53 -28.01 52.20
N PHE A 18 -22.49 -28.63 51.51
CA PHE A 18 -23.89 -28.18 51.48
C PHE A 18 -24.61 -28.36 52.82
N SER A 19 -24.21 -29.35 53.64
CA SER A 19 -24.77 -29.50 55.00
C SER A 19 -24.27 -28.44 55.97
N GLN A 20 -23.07 -27.87 55.76
CA GLN A 20 -22.52 -26.80 56.59
C GLN A 20 -23.06 -25.42 56.22
N LEU A 21 -23.41 -25.18 54.94
CA LEU A 21 -24.09 -23.94 54.57
C LEU A 21 -25.52 -23.84 55.13
N LYS A 22 -26.21 -24.98 55.30
CA LYS A 22 -27.58 -25.03 55.85
C LYS A 22 -27.67 -24.83 57.37
N SER A 23 -26.54 -24.83 58.09
CA SER A 23 -26.53 -24.66 59.55
C SER A 23 -26.47 -23.20 60.02
N HIS A 24 -26.44 -22.23 59.11
CA HIS A 24 -26.56 -20.82 59.48
C HIS A 24 -28.04 -20.35 59.45
N PRO A 25 -28.58 -19.80 60.57
CA PRO A 25 -30.01 -19.49 60.71
C PRO A 25 -30.57 -18.54 59.64
N TRP A 26 -29.70 -17.69 59.06
CA TRP A 26 -30.05 -16.76 57.99
C TRP A 26 -30.17 -17.42 56.60
N VAL A 27 -29.44 -18.52 56.37
CA VAL A 27 -29.42 -19.23 55.08
C VAL A 27 -30.59 -20.21 54.96
N SER A 28 -31.04 -20.80 56.08
CA SER A 28 -32.20 -21.72 56.09
C SER A 28 -33.53 -20.99 55.83
N SER A 29 -33.72 -19.79 56.39
CA SER A 29 -34.91 -18.96 56.12
C SER A 29 -34.93 -18.37 54.70
N PHE A 30 -33.76 -18.16 54.10
CA PHE A 30 -33.62 -17.70 52.71
C PHE A 30 -33.98 -18.76 51.65
N LEU A 31 -33.87 -20.05 51.98
CA LEU A 31 -34.06 -21.15 51.04
C LEU A 31 -35.48 -21.74 51.03
N GLU A 32 -36.34 -21.40 51.99
CA GLU A 32 -37.70 -21.96 52.08
C GLU A 32 -38.77 -21.12 51.35
N SER A 33 -38.56 -19.81 51.18
CA SER A 33 -39.51 -18.94 50.48
C SER A 33 -39.36 -19.03 48.96
N LYS A 34 -40.48 -19.30 48.26
CA LYS A 34 -40.52 -19.47 46.80
C LYS A 34 -40.06 -18.23 46.03
N GLU A 35 -40.33 -17.05 46.58
CA GLU A 35 -39.91 -15.77 46.01
C GLU A 35 -38.39 -15.61 46.05
N MET A 36 -37.74 -16.02 47.14
CA MET A 36 -36.29 -15.93 47.28
C MET A 36 -35.55 -16.97 46.44
N GLN A 37 -36.15 -18.16 46.24
CA GLN A 37 -35.63 -19.13 45.28
C GLN A 37 -35.66 -18.58 43.84
N LEU A 38 -36.71 -17.86 43.47
CA LEU A 38 -36.83 -17.24 42.15
C LEU A 38 -35.82 -16.10 41.97
N ILE A 39 -35.66 -15.24 42.98
CA ILE A 39 -34.65 -14.17 42.97
C ILE A 39 -33.24 -14.75 42.88
N ALA A 40 -32.91 -15.79 43.66
CA ALA A 40 -31.62 -16.45 43.61
C ALA A 40 -31.32 -17.07 42.23
N PHE A 41 -32.35 -17.63 41.57
CA PHE A 41 -32.22 -18.14 40.20
C PHE A 41 -31.88 -17.04 39.20
N PHE A 42 -32.57 -15.89 39.24
CA PHE A 42 -32.26 -14.76 38.36
C PHE A 42 -30.88 -14.15 38.66
N CYS A 43 -30.50 -14.02 39.95
CA CYS A 43 -29.16 -13.56 40.34
C CYS A 43 -28.06 -14.48 39.80
N PHE A 44 -28.28 -15.81 39.83
CA PHE A 44 -27.35 -16.76 39.26
C PHE A 44 -27.24 -16.62 37.73
N LEU A 45 -28.37 -16.41 37.04
CA LEU A 45 -28.38 -16.18 35.59
C LEU A 45 -27.62 -14.91 35.21
N PHE A 46 -27.85 -13.80 35.93
CA PHE A 46 -27.10 -12.56 35.74
C PHE A 46 -25.60 -12.74 36.03
N PHE A 47 -25.25 -13.53 37.04
CA PHE A 47 -23.85 -13.83 37.34
C PHE A 47 -23.14 -14.54 36.17
N VAL A 48 -23.82 -15.47 35.50
CA VAL A 48 -23.29 -16.13 34.29
C VAL A 48 -23.09 -15.12 33.15
N ILE A 49 -24.03 -14.19 32.96
CA ILE A 49 -23.91 -13.12 31.95
C ILE A 49 -22.71 -12.21 32.28
N ILE A 50 -22.53 -11.83 33.55
CA ILE A 50 -21.42 -10.99 34.00
C ILE A 50 -20.07 -11.68 33.74
N LEU A 51 -19.95 -12.97 34.06
CA LEU A 51 -18.74 -13.74 33.76
C LEU A 51 -18.45 -13.80 32.26
N ARG A 52 -19.48 -13.97 31.43
CA ARG A 52 -19.32 -13.98 29.98
C ARG A 52 -18.89 -12.61 29.45
N LEU A 53 -19.45 -11.53 29.99
CA LEU A 53 -19.04 -10.17 29.65
C LEU A 53 -17.61 -9.88 30.09
N PHE A 54 -17.21 -10.34 31.28
CA PHE A 54 -15.84 -10.19 31.77
C PHE A 54 -14.83 -10.91 30.87
N GLN A 55 -15.15 -12.12 30.41
CA GLN A 55 -14.32 -12.82 29.42
C GLN A 55 -14.15 -11.98 28.14
N LEU A 56 -15.25 -11.49 27.58
CA LEU A 56 -15.21 -10.72 26.32
C LEU A 56 -14.50 -9.36 26.48
N GLN A 57 -14.71 -8.68 27.62
CA GLN A 57 -14.23 -7.31 27.83
C GLN A 57 -12.83 -7.21 28.44
N VAL A 58 -12.37 -8.22 29.17
CA VAL A 58 -11.08 -8.17 29.88
C VAL A 58 -10.09 -9.17 29.32
N ILE A 59 -10.50 -10.42 29.05
CA ILE A 59 -9.59 -11.47 28.55
C ILE A 59 -9.40 -11.33 27.04
N GLU A 60 -10.49 -11.16 26.30
CA GLU A 60 -10.47 -11.06 24.83
C GLU A 60 -10.44 -9.60 24.33
N TYR A 61 -10.21 -8.64 25.24
CA TYR A 61 -10.22 -7.20 24.94
C TYR A 61 -9.34 -6.85 23.73
N ASP A 62 -8.07 -7.27 23.75
CA ASP A 62 -7.10 -6.90 22.73
C ASP A 62 -7.44 -7.50 21.36
N GLU A 63 -8.00 -8.72 21.33
CA GLU A 63 -8.40 -9.39 20.09
C GLU A 63 -9.60 -8.68 19.45
N TYR A 64 -10.63 -8.35 20.24
CA TYR A 64 -11.78 -7.61 19.72
C TYR A 64 -11.42 -6.17 19.36
N ASN A 65 -10.51 -5.51 20.09
CA ASN A 65 -10.04 -4.17 19.71
C ASN A 65 -9.20 -4.21 18.41
N ALA A 66 -8.44 -5.28 18.18
CA ALA A 66 -7.73 -5.50 16.92
C ALA A 66 -8.69 -5.79 15.75
N LEU A 67 -9.83 -6.46 16.00
CA LEU A 67 -10.90 -6.65 15.02
C LEU A 67 -11.67 -5.34 14.75
N LEU A 68 -12.00 -4.60 15.81
CA LEU A 68 -12.70 -3.31 15.76
C LEU A 68 -11.85 -2.25 15.05
N SER A 69 -10.55 -2.15 15.33
CA SER A 69 -9.64 -1.24 14.61
C SER A 69 -9.46 -1.60 13.13
N LYS A 70 -9.69 -2.87 12.74
CA LYS A 70 -9.76 -3.27 11.33
C LYS A 70 -11.09 -2.91 10.66
N GLN A 71 -12.15 -2.71 11.44
CA GLN A 71 -13.52 -2.51 10.95
C GLN A 71 -14.04 -1.07 11.11
N HIS A 72 -13.52 -0.28 12.06
CA HIS A 72 -14.02 1.06 12.32
C HIS A 72 -13.54 2.09 11.29
N TYR A 73 -14.52 2.54 10.50
CA TYR A 73 -14.56 3.76 9.71
C TYR A 73 -13.54 3.88 8.57
N ARG A 74 -13.85 3.19 7.46
CA ARG A 74 -13.55 3.72 6.13
C ARG A 74 -14.78 4.52 5.69
N GLU A 75 -14.84 5.81 6.03
CA GLU A 75 -15.71 6.74 5.31
C GLU A 75 -15.19 6.79 3.87
N SER A 76 -15.77 5.95 3.02
CA SER A 76 -15.60 6.08 1.59
C SER A 76 -16.65 7.09 1.15
N LEU A 77 -16.23 8.34 0.96
CA LEU A 77 -17.00 9.29 0.18
C LEU A 77 -17.17 8.68 -1.21
N LEU A 78 -18.32 8.06 -1.45
CA LEU A 78 -18.70 7.57 -2.77
C LEU A 78 -18.86 8.83 -3.63
N LYS A 79 -17.88 9.08 -4.51
CA LYS A 79 -18.01 10.14 -5.50
C LYS A 79 -19.23 9.79 -6.37
N PRO A 80 -20.24 10.67 -6.48
CA PRO A 80 -21.42 10.37 -7.27
C PRO A 80 -21.03 10.24 -8.74
N GLU A 81 -21.65 9.28 -9.43
CA GLU A 81 -21.45 9.12 -10.86
C GLU A 81 -22.06 10.31 -11.63
N ARG A 82 -21.33 10.86 -12.60
CA ARG A 82 -21.86 11.94 -13.45
C ARG A 82 -22.94 11.38 -14.38
N GLY A 83 -24.05 12.10 -14.52
CA GLY A 83 -25.12 11.73 -15.46
C GLY A 83 -24.63 11.65 -16.91
N ASN A 84 -25.17 10.69 -17.66
CA ASN A 84 -24.89 10.53 -19.09
C ASN A 84 -25.67 11.58 -19.90
N ILE A 85 -25.00 12.22 -20.85
CA ILE A 85 -25.59 13.18 -21.79
C ILE A 85 -25.88 12.42 -23.09
N TYR A 86 -27.07 12.64 -23.65
CA TYR A 86 -27.49 12.08 -24.94
C TYR A 86 -27.77 13.21 -25.92
N ALA A 87 -27.44 12.99 -27.18
CA ALA A 87 -27.86 13.85 -28.30
C ALA A 87 -28.59 13.01 -29.33
N LEU A 88 -29.51 13.62 -30.08
CA LEU A 88 -30.20 12.93 -31.16
C LEU A 88 -29.31 12.95 -32.41
N ASP A 89 -29.11 11.79 -33.03
CA ASP A 89 -28.51 11.70 -34.37
C ASP A 89 -29.50 12.24 -35.43
N LYS A 90 -29.04 12.44 -36.67
CA LYS A 90 -29.84 12.91 -37.82
C LYS A 90 -31.10 12.08 -38.06
N GLY A 91 -31.12 10.81 -37.63
CA GLY A 91 -32.28 9.92 -37.68
C GLY A 91 -33.23 9.98 -36.48
N GLY A 92 -32.99 10.88 -35.51
CA GLY A 92 -33.81 11.00 -34.29
C GLY A 92 -33.51 9.94 -33.22
N HIS A 93 -32.45 9.17 -33.36
CA HIS A 93 -32.03 8.17 -32.37
C HIS A 93 -31.11 8.81 -31.31
N PRO A 94 -31.31 8.55 -30.00
CA PRO A 94 -30.43 9.07 -28.96
C PRO A 94 -29.07 8.36 -29.01
N VAL A 95 -28.01 9.15 -29.13
CA VAL A 95 -26.60 8.78 -29.07
C VAL A 95 -26.00 9.30 -27.78
N LYS A 96 -25.39 8.41 -27.00
CA LYS A 96 -24.70 8.74 -25.74
C LYS A 96 -23.41 9.50 -26.06
N LEU A 97 -23.27 10.71 -25.53
CA LEU A 97 -22.11 11.58 -25.72
C LEU A 97 -21.12 11.54 -24.55
N THR A 98 -21.58 11.16 -23.36
CA THR A 98 -20.72 11.04 -22.18
C THR A 98 -20.91 9.72 -21.48
N GLU A 99 -19.82 9.17 -20.96
CA GLU A 99 -19.79 7.97 -20.15
C GLU A 99 -18.88 8.19 -18.95
N ASN A 100 -19.29 7.67 -17.79
CA ASN A 100 -18.46 7.65 -16.60
C ASN A 100 -17.68 6.33 -16.56
N ILE A 101 -16.36 6.42 -16.65
CA ILE A 101 -15.47 5.26 -16.67
C ILE A 101 -14.42 5.45 -15.58
N THR A 102 -14.26 4.42 -14.75
CA THR A 102 -13.22 4.39 -13.72
C THR A 102 -11.93 3.84 -14.29
N LEU A 103 -10.91 4.70 -14.37
CA LEU A 103 -9.54 4.25 -14.60
C LEU A 103 -8.90 3.86 -13.26
N TYR A 104 -7.78 3.15 -13.30
CA TYR A 104 -7.10 2.67 -12.10
C TYR A 104 -5.63 3.09 -12.03
N ASP A 105 -5.18 3.44 -10.83
CA ASP A 105 -3.78 3.51 -10.45
C ASP A 105 -3.30 2.14 -9.97
N LEU A 106 -2.16 1.68 -10.48
CA LEU A 106 -1.48 0.49 -10.00
C LEU A 106 -0.31 0.90 -9.14
N ALA A 107 -0.30 0.43 -7.89
CA ALA A 107 0.80 0.61 -6.95
C ALA A 107 1.22 -0.72 -6.35
N VAL A 108 2.41 -0.75 -5.75
CA VAL A 108 2.91 -1.91 -5.02
C VAL A 108 3.47 -1.49 -3.67
N ASP A 109 3.18 -2.27 -2.64
CA ASP A 109 3.93 -2.22 -1.37
C ASP A 109 5.21 -3.06 -1.51
N PRO A 110 6.40 -2.44 -1.57
CA PRO A 110 7.65 -3.16 -1.79
C PRO A 110 8.07 -4.02 -0.60
N ARG A 111 7.54 -3.78 0.60
CA ARG A 111 7.81 -4.63 1.77
C ARG A 111 7.38 -6.07 1.53
N GLU A 112 6.26 -6.22 0.84
CA GLU A 112 5.71 -7.53 0.51
C GLU A 112 6.54 -8.26 -0.54
N LEU A 113 7.51 -7.61 -1.20
CA LEU A 113 8.41 -8.21 -2.20
C LEU A 113 9.76 -8.67 -1.63
N GLU A 114 9.96 -8.57 -0.31
CA GLU A 114 11.21 -8.94 0.35
C GLU A 114 11.33 -10.46 0.54
N GLY A 115 12.15 -11.11 -0.30
CA GLY A 115 12.59 -12.49 -0.10
C GLY A 115 12.59 -13.32 -1.38
N ILE A 116 12.53 -14.64 -1.20
CA ILE A 116 12.74 -15.63 -2.27
C ILE A 116 11.48 -16.49 -2.40
N ILE A 117 11.15 -16.93 -3.62
CA ILE A 117 9.99 -17.78 -3.86
C ILE A 117 10.19 -19.17 -3.25
N SER A 118 9.13 -19.70 -2.65
CA SER A 118 9.11 -21.05 -2.10
C SER A 118 9.32 -22.08 -3.21
N GLY A 119 10.45 -22.77 -3.19
CA GLY A 119 10.77 -23.86 -4.13
C GLY A 119 11.55 -23.42 -5.37
N SER A 120 11.92 -22.14 -5.48
CA SER A 120 12.84 -21.64 -6.51
C SER A 120 13.76 -20.57 -5.93
N ASN A 121 15.01 -20.48 -6.40
CA ASN A 121 15.97 -19.47 -5.90
C ASN A 121 15.77 -18.09 -6.58
N ILE A 122 14.55 -17.77 -6.98
CA ILE A 122 14.23 -16.53 -7.70
C ILE A 122 13.77 -15.48 -6.69
N PRO A 123 14.37 -14.27 -6.69
CA PRO A 123 13.88 -13.16 -5.87
C PRO A 123 12.45 -12.80 -6.23
N MET A 124 11.60 -12.56 -5.24
CA MET A 124 10.19 -12.32 -5.51
C MET A 124 9.94 -11.04 -6.30
N LYS A 125 10.76 -10.00 -6.08
CA LYS A 125 10.77 -8.79 -6.90
C LYS A 125 10.93 -9.11 -8.39
N THR A 126 11.85 -9.99 -8.76
CA THR A 126 12.12 -10.35 -10.16
C THR A 126 10.90 -11.05 -10.76
N ARG A 127 10.34 -12.04 -10.05
CA ARG A 127 9.12 -12.74 -10.50
C ARG A 127 7.92 -11.80 -10.62
N PHE A 128 7.75 -10.92 -9.65
CA PHE A 128 6.71 -9.90 -9.67
C PHE A 128 6.79 -9.04 -10.93
N ILE A 129 8.00 -8.56 -11.26
CA ILE A 129 8.27 -7.78 -12.46
C ILE A 129 7.92 -8.58 -13.72
N GLU A 130 8.31 -9.86 -13.79
CA GLU A 130 7.98 -10.73 -14.93
C GLU A 130 6.47 -10.88 -15.16
N ILE A 131 5.68 -11.00 -14.09
CA ILE A 131 4.22 -11.18 -14.18
C ILE A 131 3.53 -9.88 -14.61
N ILE A 132 3.98 -8.72 -14.12
CA ILE A 132 3.32 -7.43 -14.36
C ILE A 132 3.78 -6.75 -15.64
N THR A 133 5.01 -7.00 -16.12
CA THR A 133 5.55 -6.40 -17.35
C THR A 133 4.62 -6.59 -18.56
N PRO A 134 4.05 -7.79 -18.85
CA PRO A 134 3.14 -7.97 -19.98
C PRO A 134 1.89 -7.08 -19.88
N VAL A 135 1.32 -6.91 -18.68
CA VAL A 135 0.15 -6.05 -18.47
C VAL A 135 0.50 -4.59 -18.72
N LEU A 136 1.67 -4.15 -18.26
CA LEU A 136 2.15 -2.79 -18.52
C LEU A 136 2.45 -2.56 -19.99
N TYR A 137 2.99 -3.55 -20.70
CA TYR A 137 3.15 -3.47 -22.15
C TYR A 137 1.80 -3.28 -22.84
N LYS A 138 0.78 -4.06 -22.48
CA LYS A 138 -0.58 -3.87 -23.01
C LYS A 138 -1.10 -2.47 -22.72
N HIS A 139 -0.90 -1.97 -21.51
CA HIS A 139 -1.33 -0.63 -21.15
C HIS A 139 -0.60 0.48 -21.95
N LEU A 140 0.69 0.33 -22.18
CA LEU A 140 1.51 1.34 -22.86
C LEU A 140 1.39 1.29 -24.39
N CYS A 141 1.15 0.11 -24.96
CA CYS A 141 1.28 -0.15 -26.40
C CYS A 141 0.05 -0.74 -27.09
N GLU A 142 -0.95 -1.23 -26.34
CA GLU A 142 -2.20 -1.75 -26.91
C GLU A 142 -3.39 -0.84 -26.55
N VAL A 143 -3.57 -0.55 -25.25
CA VAL A 143 -4.68 0.27 -24.72
C VAL A 143 -4.22 1.17 -23.59
N ASN A 144 -4.18 2.48 -23.85
CA ASN A 144 -3.86 3.49 -22.83
C ASN A 144 -5.15 4.22 -22.41
N GLY A 145 -5.57 4.02 -21.17
CA GLY A 145 -6.91 4.42 -20.72
C GLY A 145 -7.99 3.64 -21.46
N MET A 146 -8.66 4.29 -22.40
CA MET A 146 -9.71 3.69 -23.25
C MET A 146 -9.35 3.67 -24.73
N SER A 147 -8.23 4.29 -25.11
CA SER A 147 -7.89 4.50 -26.51
C SER A 147 -6.93 3.40 -26.99
N PRO A 148 -7.15 2.86 -28.21
CA PRO A 148 -6.16 2.01 -28.83
C PRO A 148 -4.88 2.80 -29.09
N VAL A 149 -3.74 2.16 -28.89
CA VAL A 149 -2.43 2.79 -29.04
C VAL A 149 -1.83 2.40 -30.39
N ASN A 150 -1.37 3.39 -31.15
CA ASN A 150 -0.61 3.15 -32.39
C ASN A 150 0.89 2.93 -32.07
N SER A 151 1.66 2.45 -33.04
CA SER A 151 3.09 2.15 -32.85
C SER A 151 3.91 3.36 -32.37
N THR A 152 3.58 4.56 -32.85
CA THR A 152 4.24 5.80 -32.46
C THR A 152 3.97 6.15 -31.00
N ASP A 153 2.72 6.05 -30.57
CA ASP A 153 2.28 6.35 -29.22
C ASP A 153 2.79 5.29 -28.24
N CYS A 154 2.93 4.03 -28.67
CA CYS A 154 3.62 2.99 -27.89
C CYS A 154 5.06 3.41 -27.58
N VAL A 155 5.83 3.86 -28.57
CA VAL A 155 7.22 4.30 -28.36
C VAL A 155 7.27 5.49 -27.42
N LYS A 156 6.41 6.49 -27.60
CA LYS A 156 6.30 7.66 -26.71
C LYS A 156 5.95 7.26 -25.28
N ASN A 157 4.94 6.39 -25.10
CA ASN A 157 4.50 5.95 -23.79
C ASN A 157 5.61 5.17 -23.06
N VAL A 158 6.33 4.29 -23.78
CA VAL A 158 7.47 3.56 -23.21
C VAL A 158 8.64 4.50 -22.91
N GLU A 159 8.93 5.47 -23.78
CA GLU A 159 9.94 6.51 -23.57
C GLU A 159 9.67 7.28 -22.26
N LEU A 160 8.44 7.76 -22.10
CA LEU A 160 7.98 8.48 -20.91
C LEU A 160 8.04 7.59 -19.65
N PHE A 161 7.56 6.35 -19.76
CA PHE A 161 7.56 5.41 -18.63
C PHE A 161 8.98 5.08 -18.18
N ALA A 162 9.85 4.70 -19.12
CA ALA A 162 11.23 4.32 -18.85
C ALA A 162 12.11 5.53 -18.49
N GLY A 163 11.75 6.74 -18.94
CA GLY A 163 12.56 7.94 -18.77
C GLY A 163 13.89 7.87 -19.54
N VAL A 164 13.87 7.22 -20.71
CA VAL A 164 14.98 7.20 -21.67
C VAL A 164 14.64 8.16 -22.81
N SER A 165 15.60 8.56 -23.64
CA SER A 165 15.32 9.29 -24.87
C SER A 165 15.38 8.30 -26.02
N LEU A 166 14.23 7.99 -26.65
CA LEU A 166 14.15 7.06 -27.79
C LEU A 166 13.92 7.84 -29.08
N LEU A 167 12.89 8.69 -29.06
CA LEU A 167 12.54 9.50 -30.21
C LEU A 167 13.48 10.70 -30.33
N PRO A 168 13.80 11.13 -31.56
CA PRO A 168 14.56 12.35 -31.76
C PRO A 168 13.79 13.54 -31.15
N LYS A 169 14.49 14.39 -30.42
CA LYS A 169 13.90 15.60 -29.83
C LYS A 169 13.69 16.63 -30.94
N LYS A 170 12.45 17.10 -31.05
CA LYS A 170 12.15 18.29 -31.84
C LYS A 170 12.67 19.52 -31.07
N PRO A 171 13.33 20.49 -31.71
CA PRO A 171 13.68 21.74 -31.06
C PRO A 171 12.41 22.46 -30.57
N GLU A 172 12.55 23.23 -29.48
CA GLU A 172 11.48 24.11 -29.01
C GLU A 172 11.37 25.30 -29.96
N LEU A 173 10.55 25.10 -30.99
CA LEU A 173 10.31 26.06 -32.03
C LEU A 173 9.21 27.02 -31.59
N PHE A 174 9.60 28.24 -31.23
CA PHE A 174 8.65 29.30 -30.87
C PHE A 174 8.24 30.09 -32.11
N TYR A 175 6.94 30.09 -32.38
CA TYR A 175 6.32 31.04 -33.31
C TYR A 175 5.78 32.20 -32.49
N PHE A 176 6.45 33.35 -32.53
CA PHE A 176 6.12 34.51 -31.68
C PHE A 176 4.89 35.28 -32.15
N GLY A 177 4.18 34.82 -33.20
CA GLY A 177 2.97 35.46 -33.70
C GLY A 177 3.26 36.84 -34.28
N SER A 178 3.79 36.86 -35.51
CA SER A 178 4.00 38.07 -36.36
C SER A 178 4.88 37.75 -37.59
N GLY A 179 5.03 36.47 -37.96
CA GLY A 179 6.05 36.03 -38.93
C GLY A 179 7.47 35.98 -38.36
N SER A 180 7.63 36.08 -37.03
CA SER A 180 8.90 35.91 -36.34
C SER A 180 9.01 34.49 -35.74
N GLU A 181 10.08 33.81 -36.11
CA GLU A 181 10.42 32.44 -35.72
C GLU A 181 11.75 32.43 -34.96
N SER A 182 11.98 31.42 -34.13
CA SER A 182 13.30 31.25 -33.52
C SER A 182 14.37 30.97 -34.59
N PRO A 183 15.64 31.38 -34.39
CA PRO A 183 16.72 31.15 -35.37
C PRO A 183 16.91 29.67 -35.73
N GLU A 184 16.58 28.77 -34.81
CA GLU A 184 16.66 27.32 -35.01
C GLU A 184 15.59 26.79 -35.96
N TYR A 185 14.48 27.51 -36.20
CA TYR A 185 13.39 27.06 -37.08
C TYR A 185 13.84 26.93 -38.54
N GLN A 186 14.58 27.92 -39.04
CA GLN A 186 14.99 27.99 -40.44
C GLN A 186 16.16 27.06 -40.76
N SER A 187 16.93 26.65 -39.74
CA SER A 187 18.10 25.78 -39.90
C SER A 187 17.80 24.31 -39.60
N PHE A 188 16.62 23.99 -39.08
CA PHE A 188 16.25 22.63 -38.72
C PHE A 188 15.77 21.81 -39.93
N ASN A 189 16.40 20.66 -40.16
CA ASN A 189 15.99 19.75 -41.23
C ASN A 189 14.83 18.84 -40.76
N PHE A 190 13.60 19.22 -41.12
CA PHE A 190 12.40 18.45 -40.79
C PHE A 190 12.32 17.11 -41.53
N GLU A 191 12.80 17.01 -42.77
CA GLU A 191 12.75 15.75 -43.53
C GLU A 191 13.67 14.69 -42.91
N ASP A 192 14.88 15.08 -42.49
CA ASP A 192 15.80 14.18 -41.82
C ASP A 192 15.28 13.79 -40.43
N TYR A 193 14.61 14.71 -39.74
CA TYR A 193 13.93 14.41 -38.48
C TYR A 193 12.83 13.37 -38.67
N GLU A 194 11.93 13.56 -39.64
CA GLU A 194 10.83 12.64 -39.92
C GLU A 194 11.33 11.27 -40.34
N LYS A 195 12.34 11.20 -41.22
CA LYS A 195 12.97 9.92 -41.61
C LYS A 195 13.58 9.19 -40.41
N ASN A 196 14.29 9.90 -39.54
CA ASN A 196 14.87 9.32 -38.33
C ASN A 196 13.77 8.88 -37.35
N PHE A 197 12.72 9.68 -37.20
CA PHE A 197 11.58 9.37 -36.35
C PHE A 197 10.87 8.08 -36.80
N GLU A 198 10.50 7.98 -38.07
CA GLU A 198 9.85 6.80 -38.65
C GLU A 198 10.74 5.57 -38.56
N LYS A 199 12.05 5.71 -38.80
CA LYS A 199 13.02 4.63 -38.66
C LYS A 199 13.06 4.10 -37.22
N VAL A 200 13.07 4.98 -36.22
CA VAL A 200 13.05 4.57 -34.80
C VAL A 200 11.76 3.85 -34.47
N VAL A 201 10.60 4.38 -34.90
CA VAL A 201 9.29 3.74 -34.67
C VAL A 201 9.22 2.36 -35.34
N ALA A 202 9.72 2.22 -36.57
CA ALA A 202 9.70 0.96 -37.32
C ALA A 202 10.65 -0.10 -36.72
N GLN A 203 11.79 0.32 -36.15
CA GLN A 203 12.75 -0.59 -35.51
C GLN A 203 12.38 -0.95 -34.08
N PHE A 204 11.40 -0.27 -33.47
CA PHE A 204 11.01 -0.50 -32.09
C PHE A 204 10.22 -1.79 -31.94
N SER A 205 10.86 -2.81 -31.37
CA SER A 205 10.25 -4.14 -31.19
C SER A 205 9.57 -4.30 -29.83
N LYS A 206 8.66 -5.27 -29.74
CA LYS A 206 7.99 -5.66 -28.49
C LYS A 206 8.99 -6.10 -27.43
N GLU A 207 10.03 -6.84 -27.82
CA GLU A 207 11.08 -7.32 -26.92
C GLU A 207 11.82 -6.13 -26.30
N LYS A 208 12.13 -5.10 -27.10
CA LYS A 208 12.79 -3.90 -26.61
C LYS A 208 11.91 -3.14 -25.62
N ALA A 209 10.62 -3.02 -25.91
CA ALA A 209 9.67 -2.41 -24.98
C ALA A 209 9.61 -3.16 -23.64
N LEU A 210 9.49 -4.50 -23.68
CA LEU A 210 9.47 -5.33 -22.48
C LEU A 210 10.75 -5.20 -21.65
N GLU A 211 11.91 -5.16 -22.30
CA GLU A 211 13.20 -4.95 -21.64
C GLU A 211 13.26 -3.61 -20.90
N LEU A 212 12.88 -2.52 -21.59
CA LEU A 212 12.85 -1.17 -21.00
C LEU A 212 11.87 -1.08 -19.83
N ILE A 213 10.69 -1.68 -19.95
CA ILE A 213 9.69 -1.73 -18.88
C ILE A 213 10.25 -2.49 -17.67
N LYS A 214 10.86 -3.67 -17.86
CA LYS A 214 11.47 -4.45 -16.77
C LYS A 214 12.57 -3.69 -16.06
N ASN A 215 13.50 -3.10 -16.81
CA ASN A 215 14.61 -2.34 -16.25
C ASN A 215 14.10 -1.15 -15.44
N LYS A 216 13.08 -0.45 -15.95
CA LYS A 216 12.48 0.68 -15.22
C LYS A 216 11.79 0.23 -13.94
N LEU A 217 11.01 -0.86 -13.99
CA LEU A 217 10.35 -1.40 -12.80
C LEU A 217 11.36 -1.80 -11.73
N ASP A 218 12.47 -2.43 -12.14
CA ASP A 218 13.51 -2.82 -11.21
C ASP A 218 14.16 -1.61 -10.52
N GLN A 219 14.44 -0.54 -11.27
CA GLN A 219 14.96 0.71 -10.72
C GLN A 219 13.95 1.44 -9.80
N LYS A 220 12.66 1.40 -10.17
CA LYS A 220 11.58 2.11 -9.50
C LYS A 220 11.16 1.42 -8.20
N ILE A 221 11.13 0.09 -8.17
CA ILE A 221 10.75 -0.70 -7.00
C ILE A 221 11.97 -0.86 -6.09
N LYS A 222 12.06 -0.01 -5.07
CA LYS A 222 13.09 -0.07 -4.04
C LYS A 222 12.52 -0.69 -2.77
N ILE A 223 13.20 -1.70 -2.23
CA ILE A 223 12.80 -2.42 -1.01
C ILE A 223 13.66 -1.89 0.15
N GLY A 224 13.06 -1.75 1.33
CA GLY A 224 13.73 -1.32 2.55
C GLY A 224 13.58 0.17 2.85
N ILE A 225 14.63 0.77 3.41
CA ILE A 225 14.61 2.13 3.96
C ILE A 225 14.80 3.16 2.83
N LYS A 226 13.98 4.22 2.85
CA LYS A 226 14.11 5.40 1.99
C LYS A 226 15.38 6.15 2.36
N THR A 227 16.14 6.57 1.35
CA THR A 227 17.27 7.46 1.54
C THR A 227 16.81 8.84 1.96
N GLN A 228 15.71 9.32 1.38
CA GLN A 228 15.21 10.68 1.56
C GLN A 228 13.70 10.70 1.77
N ASN A 229 13.25 11.56 2.67
CA ASN A 229 11.85 11.85 2.98
C ASN A 229 11.46 13.20 2.39
N TYR A 230 10.35 13.24 1.68
CA TYR A 230 9.87 14.48 1.05
C TYR A 230 9.30 15.44 2.10
N LEU A 231 9.85 16.66 2.15
CA LEU A 231 9.34 17.71 3.04
C LEU A 231 8.21 18.50 2.38
N GLY A 232 8.40 18.91 1.13
CA GLY A 232 7.43 19.75 0.44
C GLY A 232 7.96 20.40 -0.83
N TYR A 233 7.06 21.05 -1.54
CA TYR A 233 7.33 21.90 -2.69
C TYR A 233 7.20 23.35 -2.25
N PHE A 234 8.23 24.14 -2.49
CA PHE A 234 8.31 25.52 -2.03
C PHE A 234 8.60 26.44 -3.20
N THR A 235 7.73 27.43 -3.41
CA THR A 235 7.85 28.38 -4.52
C THR A 235 8.61 29.63 -4.14
N GLU A 236 8.63 30.00 -2.86
CA GLU A 236 9.25 31.24 -2.40
C GLU A 236 10.78 31.15 -2.46
N PRO A 237 11.46 31.94 -3.34
CA PRO A 237 12.90 31.83 -3.54
C PRO A 237 13.70 32.19 -2.27
N LYS A 238 13.25 33.22 -1.53
CA LYS A 238 13.93 33.68 -0.31
C LYS A 238 13.96 32.62 0.79
N PHE A 239 12.92 31.79 0.87
CA PHE A 239 12.89 30.66 1.81
C PHE A 239 13.93 29.61 1.42
N LEU A 240 14.02 29.27 0.13
CA LEU A 240 14.97 28.29 -0.39
C LEU A 240 16.42 28.78 -0.24
N GLU A 241 16.68 30.07 -0.48
CA GLU A 241 17.97 30.71 -0.24
C GLU A 241 18.36 30.66 1.24
N GLU A 242 17.44 30.99 2.16
CA GLU A 242 17.68 30.90 3.60
C GLU A 242 17.94 29.46 4.06
N LEU A 243 17.24 28.49 3.48
CA LEU A 243 17.42 27.08 3.75
C LEU A 243 18.79 26.58 3.27
N ALA A 244 19.19 26.97 2.05
CA ALA A 244 20.50 26.64 1.49
C ALA A 244 21.65 27.31 2.26
N ALA A 245 21.47 28.57 2.70
CA ALA A 245 22.46 29.32 3.46
C ALA A 245 22.83 28.66 4.80
N LYS A 246 21.93 27.86 5.38
CA LYS A 246 22.20 27.12 6.62
C LYS A 246 23.08 25.89 6.44
N GLN A 247 23.35 25.46 5.20
CA GLN A 247 24.25 24.35 4.87
C GLN A 247 23.95 23.07 5.68
N LEU A 248 22.66 22.74 5.82
CA LEU A 248 22.23 21.58 6.61
C LEU A 248 22.54 20.27 5.84
N PRO A 249 23.36 19.36 6.37
CA PRO A 249 23.82 18.15 5.65
C PRO A 249 22.71 17.11 5.41
N TYR A 250 21.55 17.31 6.02
CA TYR A 250 20.37 16.46 5.90
C TYR A 250 19.27 17.08 5.03
N VAL A 251 19.50 18.22 4.39
CA VAL A 251 18.52 18.89 3.53
C VAL A 251 19.03 18.91 2.10
N HIS A 252 18.20 18.46 1.16
CA HIS A 252 18.49 18.43 -0.26
C HIS A 252 17.41 19.15 -1.04
N ILE A 253 17.80 20.11 -1.88
CA ILE A 253 16.90 20.83 -2.78
C ILE A 253 17.10 20.27 -4.19
N ILE A 254 16.05 19.74 -4.79
CA ILE A 254 16.06 19.08 -6.10
C ILE A 254 15.12 19.85 -7.03
N ALA A 255 15.54 20.06 -8.28
CA ALA A 255 14.75 20.79 -9.29
C ALA A 255 14.23 22.14 -8.74
N ASP A 256 15.12 22.85 -8.04
CA ASP A 256 14.99 24.18 -7.44
C ASP A 256 13.92 24.37 -6.36
N HIS A 257 12.89 23.52 -6.31
CA HIS A 257 11.71 23.74 -5.46
C HIS A 257 11.34 22.56 -4.57
N TYR A 258 11.84 21.35 -4.84
CA TYR A 258 11.51 20.17 -4.06
C TYR A 258 12.53 19.97 -2.96
N VAL A 259 12.06 20.02 -1.72
CA VAL A 259 12.93 19.86 -0.55
C VAL A 259 12.74 18.46 0.03
N TYR A 260 13.87 17.79 0.26
CA TYR A 260 13.96 16.46 0.84
C TYR A 260 14.85 16.47 2.08
N LEU A 261 14.53 15.59 3.03
CA LEU A 261 15.29 15.37 4.24
C LEU A 261 15.95 13.99 4.19
N GLU A 262 17.20 13.89 4.59
CA GLU A 262 17.95 12.63 4.68
C GLU A 262 18.19 12.26 6.16
N PRO A 263 17.39 11.35 6.74
CA PRO A 263 17.51 11.00 8.16
C PRO A 263 18.86 10.35 8.52
N SER A 264 19.51 9.66 7.58
CA SER A 264 20.79 8.97 7.80
C SER A 264 21.95 9.90 8.12
N THR A 265 21.89 11.17 7.69
CA THR A 265 22.95 12.16 7.94
C THR A 265 22.67 13.04 9.16
N MET A 266 21.52 12.86 9.82
CA MET A 266 21.15 13.62 11.01
C MET A 266 21.86 13.08 12.25
N ILE A 267 22.61 13.95 12.93
CA ILE A 267 23.24 13.62 14.22
C ILE A 267 22.21 13.69 15.35
N ASP A 268 21.38 14.74 15.35
CA ASP A 268 20.28 14.93 16.32
C ASP A 268 18.97 15.25 15.57
N PRO A 269 18.07 14.25 15.42
CA PRO A 269 16.78 14.44 14.77
C PRO A 269 15.89 15.48 15.45
N GLY A 270 15.99 15.66 16.77
CA GLY A 270 15.16 16.60 17.52
C GLY A 270 15.56 18.05 17.24
N LEU A 271 16.87 18.32 17.22
CA LEU A 271 17.38 19.64 16.83
C LEU A 271 17.09 19.96 15.36
N ALA A 272 17.24 18.98 14.47
CA ALA A 272 16.92 19.12 13.05
C ALA A 272 15.44 19.47 12.86
N GLN A 273 14.55 18.76 13.56
CA GLN A 273 13.12 19.03 13.55
C GLN A 273 12.81 20.46 14.00
N ALA A 274 13.31 20.89 15.15
CA ALA A 274 13.07 22.23 15.68
C ALA A 274 13.57 23.33 14.73
N THR A 275 14.70 23.10 14.06
CA THR A 275 15.30 24.05 13.11
C THR A 275 14.42 24.24 11.88
N ILE A 276 13.97 23.14 11.26
CA ILE A 276 13.10 23.19 10.08
C ILE A 276 11.71 23.73 10.47
N GLU A 277 11.18 23.33 11.62
CA GLU A 277 9.90 23.83 12.13
C GLU A 277 9.92 25.34 12.34
N ALA A 278 10.99 25.90 12.93
CA ALA A 278 11.15 27.34 13.11
C ALA A 278 11.16 28.10 11.77
N LEU A 279 11.83 27.54 10.75
CA LEU A 279 11.85 28.11 9.41
C LEU A 279 10.47 28.07 8.75
N LEU A 280 9.78 26.93 8.80
CA LEU A 280 8.43 26.80 8.23
C LEU A 280 7.45 27.77 8.91
N LYS A 281 7.51 27.92 10.23
CA LYS A 281 6.69 28.88 10.98
C LYS A 281 7.02 30.32 10.62
N LYS A 282 8.30 30.68 10.51
CA LYS A 282 8.75 32.03 10.09
C LYS A 282 8.13 32.41 8.75
N TRP A 283 8.12 31.47 7.80
CA TRP A 283 7.59 31.67 6.45
C TRP A 283 6.10 31.30 6.30
N LYS A 284 5.40 30.99 7.42
CA LYS A 284 3.98 30.66 7.48
C LYS A 284 3.56 29.47 6.61
N TYR A 285 4.46 28.51 6.37
CA TYR A 285 4.11 27.27 5.71
C TYR A 285 3.33 26.34 6.66
N PRO A 286 2.26 25.68 6.18
CA PRO A 286 1.50 24.75 7.00
C PRO A 286 2.34 23.52 7.34
N ILE A 287 2.28 23.08 8.59
CA ILE A 287 2.97 21.88 9.06
C ILE A 287 1.94 20.76 9.15
N GLY A 288 2.14 19.71 8.35
CA GLY A 288 1.27 18.54 8.33
C GLY A 288 1.43 17.65 9.57
N SER A 289 0.43 16.82 9.85
CA SER A 289 0.42 15.89 10.98
C SER A 289 1.54 14.83 10.95
N GLN A 290 2.14 14.58 9.79
CA GLN A 290 3.21 13.60 9.60
C GLN A 290 4.62 14.20 9.69
N PHE A 291 4.75 15.50 9.99
CA PHE A 291 6.04 16.22 9.97
C PHE A 291 7.12 15.54 10.84
N ASP A 292 6.77 15.12 12.05
CA ASP A 292 7.69 14.44 12.99
C ASP A 292 8.30 13.14 12.40
N THR A 293 7.56 12.48 11.52
CA THR A 293 8.00 11.22 10.92
C THR A 293 9.06 11.43 9.84
N LEU A 294 9.19 12.65 9.30
CA LEU A 294 10.13 12.96 8.20
C LEU A 294 11.59 12.95 8.66
N PHE A 295 11.84 13.13 9.96
CA PHE A 295 13.19 13.11 10.56
C PHE A 295 13.63 11.71 10.99
N LYS A 296 12.79 10.69 10.76
CA LYS A 296 13.08 9.30 11.11
C LYS A 296 13.25 8.46 9.84
N PRO A 297 14.07 7.39 9.86
CA PRO A 297 14.13 6.45 8.75
C PRO A 297 12.73 5.89 8.44
N GLN A 298 12.29 6.06 7.19
CA GLN A 298 11.03 5.51 6.72
C GLN A 298 11.30 4.43 5.70
N GLU A 299 10.43 3.43 5.61
CA GLU A 299 10.53 2.45 4.53
C GLU A 299 9.73 2.90 3.31
N TRP A 300 10.10 2.37 2.15
CA TRP A 300 9.28 2.52 0.95
C TRP A 300 7.91 1.88 1.19
N LYS A 301 6.86 2.63 0.85
CA LYS A 301 5.46 2.21 0.91
C LYS A 301 4.77 2.74 -0.32
N TYR A 302 3.83 1.97 -0.85
CA TYR A 302 2.91 2.42 -1.90
C TYR A 302 3.64 3.07 -3.10
N ILE A 303 4.53 2.31 -3.73
CA ILE A 303 5.22 2.78 -4.95
C ILE A 303 4.21 2.71 -6.09
N LYS A 304 3.73 3.86 -6.54
CA LYS A 304 2.89 3.97 -7.74
C LYS A 304 3.68 3.51 -8.96
N ILE A 305 3.23 2.46 -9.63
CA ILE A 305 3.85 1.88 -10.83
C ILE A 305 3.40 2.67 -12.05
N ILE A 306 2.09 2.75 -12.29
CA ILE A 306 1.49 3.43 -13.44
C ILE A 306 0.08 3.92 -13.12
N SER A 307 -0.41 4.86 -13.92
CA SER A 307 -1.72 5.49 -13.80
C SER A 307 -2.54 5.32 -15.06
N GLY A 308 -3.87 5.34 -14.93
CA GLY A 308 -4.78 5.34 -16.08
C GLY A 308 -5.02 3.94 -16.67
N LEU A 309 -4.87 2.87 -15.89
CA LEU A 309 -5.22 1.53 -16.37
C LEU A 309 -6.72 1.43 -16.69
N SER A 310 -7.01 0.75 -17.79
CA SER A 310 -8.39 0.43 -18.18
C SER A 310 -9.03 -0.56 -17.20
N PRO A 311 -10.37 -0.59 -17.08
CA PRO A 311 -11.08 -1.60 -16.29
C PRO A 311 -10.73 -3.04 -16.69
N ALA A 312 -10.53 -3.29 -17.98
CA ALA A 312 -10.18 -4.61 -18.50
C ALA A 312 -8.80 -5.07 -18.01
N LEU A 313 -7.80 -4.19 -18.03
CA LEU A 313 -6.47 -4.51 -17.52
C LEU A 313 -6.44 -4.62 -16.00
N ALA A 314 -7.24 -3.82 -15.28
CA ALA A 314 -7.42 -3.96 -13.84
C ALA A 314 -8.02 -5.33 -13.47
N GLN A 315 -8.95 -5.83 -14.29
CA GLN A 315 -9.51 -7.17 -14.13
C GLN A 315 -8.48 -8.26 -14.43
N GLU A 316 -7.68 -8.12 -15.48
CA GLU A 316 -6.56 -9.04 -15.78
C GLU A 316 -5.58 -9.14 -14.60
N ILE A 317 -5.26 -8.02 -13.94
CA ILE A 317 -4.40 -8.02 -12.74
C ILE A 317 -5.04 -8.80 -11.58
N ARG A 318 -6.35 -8.68 -11.38
CA ARG A 318 -7.07 -9.44 -10.33
C ARG A 318 -7.02 -10.94 -10.63
N GLU A 319 -7.17 -11.32 -11.89
CA GLU A 319 -7.05 -12.72 -12.31
C GLU A 319 -5.63 -13.26 -12.13
N LEU A 320 -4.61 -12.46 -12.46
CA LEU A 320 -3.22 -12.81 -12.18
C LEU A 320 -2.97 -13.00 -10.68
N LYS A 321 -3.54 -12.17 -9.80
CA LYS A 321 -3.46 -12.36 -8.35
C LYS A 321 -4.02 -13.70 -7.91
N VAL A 322 -5.15 -14.12 -8.48
CA VAL A 322 -5.77 -15.41 -8.17
C VAL A 322 -4.91 -16.55 -8.71
N LYS A 323 -4.45 -16.44 -9.96
CA LYS A 323 -3.61 -17.45 -10.63
C LYS A 323 -2.30 -17.70 -9.88
N HIS A 324 -1.63 -16.64 -9.45
CA HIS A 324 -0.34 -16.71 -8.76
C HIS A 324 -0.48 -16.76 -7.23
N LYS A 325 -1.69 -16.99 -6.70
CA LYS A 325 -1.93 -17.11 -5.25
C LYS A 325 -1.14 -18.25 -4.60
N GLY A 326 -0.88 -19.32 -5.35
CA GLY A 326 -0.10 -20.48 -4.90
C GLY A 326 1.41 -20.29 -4.94
N GLU A 327 1.92 -19.26 -5.63
CA GLU A 327 3.34 -18.90 -5.59
C GLU A 327 3.59 -18.09 -4.31
N LEU A 328 4.24 -18.71 -3.32
CA LEU A 328 4.41 -18.15 -1.98
C LEU A 328 5.84 -17.68 -1.74
N LEU A 329 5.98 -16.60 -0.97
CA LEU A 329 7.23 -16.04 -0.47
C LEU A 329 7.77 -16.87 0.71
N LYS A 330 9.09 -16.97 0.82
CA LYS A 330 9.81 -17.34 2.05
C LYS A 330 10.68 -16.18 2.49
N ILE A 331 10.49 -15.73 3.72
CA ILE A 331 11.29 -14.67 4.34
C ILE A 331 12.32 -15.31 5.28
N GLU A 332 13.60 -15.11 4.98
CA GLU A 332 14.68 -15.44 5.90
C GLU A 332 14.96 -14.24 6.82
N ARG A 333 14.62 -14.32 8.12
CA ARG A 333 15.06 -13.32 9.09
C ARG A 333 16.33 -13.77 9.81
N LYS A 334 17.39 -12.96 9.75
CA LYS A 334 18.57 -13.11 10.62
C LYS A 334 18.17 -12.73 12.05
N THR A 335 18.28 -13.67 12.99
CA THR A 335 18.10 -13.35 14.41
C THR A 335 19.47 -12.95 14.96
N GLN A 336 19.65 -11.70 15.38
CA GLN A 336 20.83 -11.33 16.17
C GLN A 336 20.64 -11.89 17.58
N LYS A 337 21.51 -12.82 18.00
CA LYS A 337 21.69 -13.11 19.43
C LYS A 337 22.45 -11.93 20.04
N LYS A 338 22.00 -11.43 21.18
CA LYS A 338 22.53 -10.25 21.91
C LYS A 338 23.91 -10.47 22.56
N GLU A 339 24.65 -11.53 22.22
CA GLU A 339 25.93 -11.86 22.85
C GLU A 339 27.10 -11.64 21.88
N PRO A 340 28.18 -10.97 22.32
CA PRO A 340 29.36 -10.76 21.49
C PRO A 340 30.10 -12.09 21.32
N GLY A 341 30.20 -12.59 20.08
CA GLY A 341 31.06 -13.72 19.72
C GLY A 341 30.35 -15.03 19.32
N THR A 342 29.02 -15.07 19.17
CA THR A 342 28.31 -16.29 18.69
C THR A 342 27.75 -16.10 17.28
N GLU A 343 28.02 -17.05 16.38
CA GLU A 343 27.47 -17.10 15.02
C GLU A 343 25.94 -17.00 15.00
N SER A 344 25.43 -16.12 14.14
CA SER A 344 23.99 -15.92 13.94
C SER A 344 23.35 -17.19 13.40
N THR A 345 22.52 -17.86 14.21
CA THR A 345 21.75 -19.01 13.75
C THR A 345 20.56 -18.50 12.93
N LYS A 346 20.55 -18.73 11.61
CA LYS A 346 19.39 -18.48 10.74
C LYS A 346 18.23 -19.36 11.19
N LYS A 347 17.22 -18.79 11.84
CA LYS A 347 15.92 -19.46 12.03
C LYS A 347 14.97 -18.98 10.94
N GLU A 348 14.69 -19.86 9.98
CA GLU A 348 13.70 -19.63 8.93
C GLU A 348 12.32 -19.51 9.57
N LYS A 349 11.70 -18.32 9.50
CA LYS A 349 10.28 -18.17 9.83
C LYS A 349 9.53 -18.02 8.51
N LEU A 350 8.93 -19.13 8.06
CA LEU A 350 8.15 -19.18 6.83
C LEU A 350 6.87 -18.36 7.00
N VAL A 351 6.84 -17.16 6.43
CA VAL A 351 5.60 -16.41 6.21
C VAL A 351 5.28 -16.52 4.74
N ALA A 352 4.24 -17.29 4.41
CA ALA A 352 3.80 -17.53 3.06
C ALA A 352 2.98 -16.33 2.55
N THR A 353 3.63 -15.41 1.84
CA THR A 353 2.96 -14.27 1.17
C THR A 353 2.88 -14.51 -0.34
N PRO A 354 1.71 -14.39 -1.00
CA PRO A 354 1.62 -14.55 -2.46
C PRO A 354 2.42 -13.50 -3.25
N VAL A 355 2.96 -13.87 -4.41
CA VAL A 355 3.83 -12.99 -5.24
C VAL A 355 3.21 -11.63 -5.58
N LEU A 356 1.90 -11.59 -5.83
CA LEU A 356 1.18 -10.36 -6.20
C LEU A 356 0.40 -9.73 -5.03
N TYR A 357 0.64 -10.17 -3.80
CA TYR A 357 -0.11 -9.72 -2.62
C TYR A 357 0.02 -8.20 -2.39
N GLY A 358 1.23 -7.65 -2.52
CA GLY A 358 1.51 -6.23 -2.32
C GLY A 358 0.93 -5.29 -3.38
N LEU A 359 0.27 -5.78 -4.42
CA LEU A 359 -0.37 -4.92 -5.42
C LEU A 359 -1.59 -4.23 -4.87
N VAL A 360 -1.69 -2.94 -5.13
CA VAL A 360 -2.87 -2.13 -4.83
C VAL A 360 -3.40 -1.55 -6.14
N LEU A 361 -4.71 -1.67 -6.32
CA LEU A 361 -5.45 -1.04 -7.41
C LEU A 361 -6.38 -0.01 -6.78
N GLU A 362 -6.19 1.26 -7.14
CA GLU A 362 -7.03 2.35 -6.65
C GLU A 362 -7.72 3.04 -7.82
N PRO A 363 -8.94 3.58 -7.64
CA PRO A 363 -9.54 4.44 -8.65
C PRO A 363 -8.62 5.62 -8.96
N TYR A 364 -8.37 5.88 -10.24
CA TYR A 364 -7.66 7.05 -10.72
C TYR A 364 -8.46 8.30 -10.34
N THR A 365 -7.82 9.23 -9.63
CA THR A 365 -8.45 10.44 -9.09
C THR A 365 -8.09 11.69 -9.84
#